data_AF-A0A1W0WE69-F1
#
_entry.id   AF-A0A1W0WE69-F1
#
_cell.length_a   1.000
_cell.length_b   1.000
_cell.length_c   1.000
_cell.angle_alpha   90.00
_cell.angle_beta   90.00
_cell.angle_gamma   90.00
#
_symmetry.space_group_name_H-M   'P 1'
#
loop_
_entity.id
_entity.type
_entity.pdbx_description
1 polymer ?
#
loop_
_entity_poly.entity_id
_entity_poly.type
_entity_poly.pdbx_seq_one_letter_code
_entity_poly.pdbx_strand_id
1 'polypeptide(L)'
;MNSILIFVVTLAAVLHGALSLRCYSCKPEYASNCHYSYQQSVVQCGPRQDTCWKFTGNTTSNGIIYIGQETRMCAVKADLIRWSPGTLYANSCNTVYNIRSTDGQFFRGQICLCDRQDLCNYA
;
A
#
# COMPACT_ATOMS: atom_id res chain seq x y z
N MET A 1 -46.01 2.77 19.52
CA MET A 1 -45.15 2.99 18.34
C MET A 1 -43.74 3.24 18.83
N ASN A 2 -42.84 2.25 18.85
CA ASN A 2 -41.42 2.46 19.22
C ASN A 2 -40.56 1.24 18.85
N SER A 3 -40.48 0.89 17.57
CA SER A 3 -39.64 -0.24 17.12
C SER A 3 -39.00 -0.03 15.74
N ILE A 4 -38.88 1.22 15.26
CA ILE A 4 -38.39 1.51 13.90
C ILE A 4 -36.94 2.07 13.92
N LEU A 5 -36.38 2.41 15.08
CA LEU A 5 -35.09 3.11 15.16
C LEU A 5 -33.85 2.19 15.31
N ILE A 6 -34.00 0.87 15.37
CA ILE A 6 -32.85 -0.04 15.60
C ILE A 6 -32.34 -0.68 14.29
N PHE A 7 -33.11 -0.63 13.19
CA PHE A 7 -32.77 -1.34 11.95
C PHE A 7 -31.87 -0.56 10.96
N VAL A 8 -31.66 0.75 11.18
CA VAL A 8 -30.91 1.59 10.22
C VAL A 8 -29.41 1.65 10.55
N VAL A 9 -29.03 1.45 11.82
CA VAL A 9 -27.63 1.57 12.25
C VAL A 9 -26.80 0.32 11.89
N THR A 10 -27.42 -0.86 11.81
CA THR A 10 -26.74 -2.11 11.43
C THR A 10 -26.45 -2.20 9.93
N LEU A 11 -27.23 -1.53 9.07
CA LEU A 11 -27.02 -1.60 7.61
C LEU A 11 -25.83 -0.76 7.13
N ALA A 12 -25.50 0.33 7.82
CA ALA A 12 -24.34 1.16 7.48
C ALA A 12 -23.01 0.45 7.74
N ALA A 13 -22.90 -0.40 8.77
CA ALA A 13 -21.66 -1.11 9.08
C ALA A 13 -21.36 -2.24 8.08
N VAL A 14 -22.38 -2.82 7.44
CA VAL A 14 -22.21 -3.89 6.44
C VAL A 14 -21.83 -3.33 5.06
N LEU A 15 -22.31 -2.12 4.72
CA LEU A 15 -22.02 -1.48 3.44
C LEU A 15 -20.60 -0.89 3.34
N HIS A 16 -19.94 -0.56 4.46
CA HIS A 16 -18.53 -0.16 4.45
C HIS A 16 -17.55 -1.34 4.28
N GLY A 17 -18.04 -2.59 4.31
CA GLY A 17 -17.22 -3.80 4.15
C GLY A 17 -17.12 -4.34 2.73
N ALA A 18 -17.88 -3.81 1.76
CA ALA A 18 -18.12 -4.50 0.49
C ALA A 18 -17.14 -4.20 -0.65
N LEU A 19 -16.24 -3.22 -0.50
CA LEU A 19 -15.25 -2.90 -1.54
C LEU A 19 -13.91 -2.52 -0.89
N SER A 20 -13.35 -3.45 -0.12
CA SER A 20 -11.93 -3.30 0.19
C SER A 20 -11.14 -3.48 -1.11
N LEU A 21 -10.14 -2.62 -1.32
CA LEU A 21 -9.24 -2.66 -2.48
C LEU A 21 -8.44 -3.99 -2.47
N ARG A 22 -8.24 -4.61 -3.62
CA ARG A 22 -7.30 -5.73 -3.76
C ARG A 22 -6.00 -5.25 -4.41
N CYS A 23 -4.87 -5.71 -3.90
CA CYS A 23 -3.55 -5.35 -4.43
C CYS A 23 -2.67 -6.59 -4.64
N TYR A 24 -1.66 -6.47 -5.49
CA TYR A 24 -0.53 -7.39 -5.45
C TYR A 24 0.31 -7.08 -4.20
N SER A 25 0.75 -8.14 -3.52
CA SER A 25 1.69 -8.08 -2.42
C SER A 25 2.81 -9.09 -2.65
N CYS A 26 4.02 -8.79 -2.20
CA CYS A 26 5.06 -9.81 -2.15
C CYS A 26 4.65 -10.92 -1.19
N LYS A 27 4.89 -12.18 -1.60
CA LYS A 27 4.56 -13.32 -0.73
C LYS A 27 5.40 -13.23 0.55
N PRO A 28 4.83 -13.59 1.72
CA PRO A 28 5.53 -13.50 3.00
C PRO A 28 6.86 -14.27 3.06
N GLU A 29 6.97 -15.36 2.29
CA GLU A 29 8.17 -16.20 2.18
C GLU A 29 9.38 -15.50 1.56
N TYR A 30 9.19 -14.39 0.86
CA TYR A 30 10.26 -13.63 0.18
C TYR A 30 10.61 -12.31 0.90
N ALA A 31 10.25 -12.20 2.18
CA ALA A 31 10.31 -10.96 2.94
C ALA A 31 9.52 -9.84 2.22
N SER A 32 9.73 -8.58 2.59
CA SER A 32 9.02 -7.45 2.00
C SER A 32 9.39 -7.17 0.53
N ASN A 33 10.10 -8.05 -0.18
CA ASN A 33 10.60 -7.81 -1.54
C ASN A 33 10.22 -8.91 -2.53
N CYS A 34 9.76 -8.50 -3.69
CA CYS A 34 9.52 -9.31 -4.87
C CYS A 34 10.72 -9.14 -5.80
N HIS A 35 11.63 -10.09 -5.87
CA HIS A 35 12.68 -10.08 -6.89
C HIS A 35 12.13 -10.41 -8.29
N TYR A 36 11.02 -11.14 -8.35
CA TYR A 36 10.39 -11.57 -9.59
C TYR A 36 8.86 -11.41 -9.56
N SER A 37 8.23 -11.27 -10.73
CA SER A 37 6.78 -11.08 -10.86
C SER A 37 5.93 -12.25 -10.31
N TYR A 38 6.45 -13.48 -10.36
CA TYR A 38 5.79 -14.68 -9.82
C TYR A 38 5.83 -14.78 -8.29
N GLN A 39 6.60 -13.90 -7.62
CA GLN A 39 6.70 -13.84 -6.16
C GLN A 39 5.61 -12.98 -5.52
N GLN A 40 4.57 -12.67 -6.29
CA GLN A 40 3.43 -11.85 -5.87
C GLN A 40 2.22 -12.72 -5.56
N SER A 41 1.42 -12.31 -4.59
CA SER A 41 0.09 -12.83 -4.30
C SER A 41 -0.94 -11.70 -4.34
N VAL A 42 -2.19 -12.04 -4.63
CA VAL A 42 -3.30 -11.10 -4.47
C VAL A 42 -3.73 -11.09 -3.02
N VAL A 43 -3.80 -9.91 -2.42
CA VAL A 43 -4.26 -9.72 -1.05
C VAL A 43 -5.44 -8.74 -1.00
N GLN A 44 -6.37 -9.00 -0.08
CA GLN A 44 -7.45 -8.09 0.25
C GLN A 44 -6.92 -7.06 1.26
N CYS A 45 -7.05 -5.77 0.97
CA CYS A 45 -6.53 -4.74 1.87
C CYS A 45 -7.31 -4.68 3.19
N GLY A 46 -6.62 -4.30 4.25
CA GLY A 46 -7.24 -4.04 5.55
C GLY A 46 -8.16 -2.80 5.51
N PRO A 47 -9.02 -2.62 6.51
CA PRO A 47 -10.02 -1.55 6.54
C PRO A 47 -9.44 -0.12 6.55
N ARG A 48 -8.15 0.03 6.85
CA ARG A 48 -7.44 1.33 6.82
C ARG A 48 -6.50 1.48 5.62
N GLN A 49 -6.25 0.41 4.88
CA GLN A 49 -5.34 0.42 3.74
C GLN A 49 -6.12 0.80 2.49
N ASP A 50 -5.95 2.05 2.07
CA ASP A 50 -6.75 2.72 1.05
C ASP A 50 -6.01 2.91 -0.28
N THR A 51 -4.82 2.33 -0.43
CA THR A 51 -4.04 2.40 -1.68
C THR A 51 -3.21 1.15 -1.88
N CYS A 52 -3.06 0.73 -3.14
CA CYS A 52 -1.98 -0.16 -3.52
C CYS A 52 -0.69 0.64 -3.65
N TRP A 53 0.40 0.07 -3.15
CA TRP A 53 1.74 0.62 -3.25
C TRP A 53 2.64 -0.33 -4.03
N LYS A 54 3.49 0.24 -4.88
CA LYS A 54 4.63 -0.41 -5.52
C LYS A 54 5.86 0.45 -5.37
N PHE A 55 6.98 -0.15 -5.02
CA PHE A 55 8.29 0.48 -4.98
C PHE A 55 9.27 -0.26 -5.87
N THR A 56 10.13 0.48 -6.57
CA THR A 56 11.30 -0.03 -7.28
C THR A 56 12.51 0.86 -6.99
N GLY A 57 13.61 0.29 -6.49
CA GLY A 57 14.81 1.06 -6.22
C GLY A 57 15.68 0.49 -5.11
N ASN A 58 16.35 1.36 -4.38
CA ASN A 58 17.26 0.98 -3.31
C ASN A 58 16.63 1.29 -1.95
N THR A 59 16.75 0.35 -1.03
CA THR A 59 16.33 0.51 0.36
C THR A 59 17.56 0.45 1.25
N THR A 60 17.69 1.39 2.19
CA THR A 60 18.72 1.33 3.22
C THR A 60 18.09 1.01 4.56
N SER A 61 18.50 -0.08 5.20
CA SER A 61 18.04 -0.48 6.53
C SER A 61 19.25 -0.81 7.40
N ASN A 62 19.36 -0.18 8.57
CA ASN A 62 20.48 -0.37 9.51
C ASN A 62 21.88 -0.24 8.87
N GLY A 63 22.04 0.70 7.93
CA GLY A 63 23.30 0.94 7.21
C GLY A 63 23.58 -0.04 6.06
N ILE A 64 22.75 -1.05 5.86
CA ILE A 64 22.83 -1.99 4.73
C ILE A 64 22.01 -1.43 3.56
N ILE A 65 22.63 -1.35 2.39
CA ILE A 65 21.97 -0.93 1.14
C ILE A 65 21.54 -2.18 0.37
N TYR A 66 20.23 -2.33 0.21
CA TYR A 66 19.62 -3.32 -0.66
C TYR A 66 19.34 -2.69 -2.02
N ILE A 67 19.99 -3.20 -3.06
CA ILE A 67 19.96 -2.61 -4.41
C ILE A 67 18.89 -3.30 -5.26
N GLY A 68 18.15 -2.52 -6.05
CA GLY A 68 17.23 -3.06 -7.05
C GLY A 68 16.07 -3.87 -6.44
N GLN A 69 15.61 -3.45 -5.26
CA GLN A 69 14.42 -4.01 -4.65
C GLN A 69 13.17 -3.59 -5.40
N GLU A 70 12.26 -4.54 -5.54
CA GLU A 70 10.88 -4.27 -5.89
C GLU A 70 9.99 -4.75 -4.74
N THR A 71 9.03 -3.93 -4.33
CA THR A 71 8.08 -4.26 -3.27
C THR A 71 6.68 -3.88 -3.69
N ARG A 72 5.70 -4.66 -3.24
CA ARG A 72 4.28 -4.38 -3.41
C ARG A 72 3.53 -4.72 -2.14
N MET A 73 2.54 -3.90 -1.77
CA MET A 73 1.60 -4.20 -0.68
C MET A 73 0.40 -3.24 -0.71
N CYS A 74 -0.61 -3.57 0.09
CA CYS A 74 -1.61 -2.62 0.56
C CYS A 74 -0.97 -1.64 1.56
N ALA A 75 -1.25 -0.34 1.41
CA ALA A 75 -0.70 0.70 2.27
C ALA A 75 -1.76 1.71 2.69
N VAL A 76 -1.43 2.53 3.69
CA VAL A 76 -2.22 3.69 4.10
C VAL A 76 -1.63 4.92 3.43
N LYS A 77 -2.39 5.56 2.54
CA LYS A 77 -1.94 6.71 1.74
C LYS A 77 -1.42 7.84 2.63
N ALA A 78 -2.10 8.12 3.74
CA ALA A 78 -1.70 9.16 4.68
C ALA A 78 -0.32 8.90 5.32
N ASP A 79 0.00 7.65 5.65
CA ASP A 79 1.31 7.30 6.21
C ASP A 79 2.42 7.50 5.18
N LEU A 80 2.17 7.14 3.92
CA LEU A 80 3.11 7.33 2.82
C LEU A 80 3.38 8.82 2.56
N ILE A 81 2.32 9.64 2.48
CA ILE A 81 2.46 11.10 2.32
C ILE A 81 3.24 11.70 3.50
N ARG A 82 3.03 11.21 4.73
CA ARG A 82 3.81 11.65 5.90
C ARG A 82 5.30 11.33 5.78
N TRP A 83 5.66 10.19 5.20
CA TRP A 83 7.06 9.81 4.95
C TRP A 83 7.72 10.63 3.84
N SER A 84 6.92 11.27 2.97
CA SER A 84 7.37 11.94 1.76
C SER A 84 6.49 13.15 1.41
N PRO A 85 6.51 14.23 2.22
CA PRO A 85 5.63 15.38 2.01
C PRO A 85 5.91 16.09 0.68
N GLY A 86 4.89 16.26 -0.16
CA GLY A 86 4.99 16.97 -1.45
C GLY A 86 5.59 16.15 -2.60
N THR A 87 5.98 14.90 -2.35
CA THR A 87 6.66 14.03 -3.32
C THR A 87 5.89 12.77 -3.67
N LEU A 88 4.77 12.49 -3.00
CA LEU A 88 3.88 11.36 -3.34
C LEU A 88 2.47 11.85 -3.66
N TYR A 89 2.01 11.52 -4.86
CA TYR A 89 0.65 11.80 -5.31
C TYR A 89 -0.11 10.50 -5.57
N ALA A 90 -1.41 10.47 -5.26
CA ALA A 90 -2.25 9.31 -5.52
C ALA A 90 -2.36 9.02 -7.03
N ASN A 91 -2.48 7.75 -7.41
CA ASN A 91 -2.62 7.32 -8.80
C ASN A 91 -1.48 7.80 -9.72
N SER A 92 -0.25 7.80 -9.21
CA SER A 92 0.92 8.25 -9.95
C SER A 92 2.19 7.54 -9.47
N CYS A 93 3.20 7.54 -10.35
CA CYS A 93 4.55 7.09 -10.03
C CYS A 93 5.44 8.30 -9.79
N ASN A 94 6.07 8.34 -8.62
CA ASN A 94 6.89 9.45 -8.18
C ASN A 94 8.30 8.97 -7.89
N THR A 95 9.29 9.72 -8.36
CA THR A 95 10.68 9.47 -7.98
C THR A 95 10.93 10.04 -6.59
N VAL A 96 11.40 9.21 -5.70
CA VAL A 96 11.68 9.55 -4.30
C VAL A 96 13.18 9.48 -4.02
N TYR A 97 13.66 10.49 -3.31
CA TYR A 97 15.05 10.63 -2.90
C TYR A 97 15.07 10.77 -1.37
N ASN A 98 15.32 9.67 -0.66
CA ASN A 98 15.45 9.61 0.80
C ASN A 98 14.15 9.79 1.59
N ILE A 99 13.12 9.01 1.26
CA ILE A 99 11.94 8.94 2.14
C ILE A 99 12.18 7.95 3.25
N ARG A 100 11.67 8.21 4.45
CA ARG A 100 11.90 7.38 5.63
C ARG A 100 10.60 6.78 6.15
N SER A 101 10.49 5.45 6.17
CA SER A 101 9.35 4.76 6.76
C SER A 101 9.39 4.81 8.29
N THR A 102 8.28 4.42 8.91
CA THR A 102 8.13 4.41 10.38
C THR A 102 9.15 3.49 11.08
N ASP A 103 9.51 2.37 10.47
CA ASP A 103 10.54 1.44 10.95
C ASP A 103 11.98 1.87 10.62
N GLY A 104 12.15 3.07 10.04
CA GLY A 104 13.44 3.70 9.82
C GLY A 104 14.15 3.31 8.53
N GLN A 105 13.50 2.56 7.64
CA GLN A 105 14.05 2.25 6.32
C GLN A 105 14.04 3.50 5.43
N PHE A 106 15.10 3.68 4.63
CA PHE A 106 15.21 4.76 3.66
C PHE A 106 15.01 4.24 2.26
N PHE A 107 14.13 4.87 1.49
CA PHE A 107 13.86 4.49 0.10
C PHE A 107 14.37 5.53 -0.87
N ARG A 108 15.05 5.06 -1.92
CA ARG A 108 15.51 5.87 -3.06
C ARG A 108 15.19 5.14 -4.35
N GLY A 109 14.30 5.68 -5.17
CA GLY A 109 13.79 4.99 -6.35
C GLY A 109 12.48 5.58 -6.84
N GLN A 110 11.58 4.72 -7.32
CA GLN A 110 10.25 5.11 -7.77
C GLN A 110 9.19 4.46 -6.87
N ILE A 111 8.18 5.25 -6.49
CA ILE A 111 7.00 4.78 -5.77
C ILE A 111 5.76 5.08 -6.59
N CYS A 112 5.00 4.04 -6.90
CA CYS A 112 3.70 4.13 -7.55
C CYS A 112 2.58 3.87 -6.55
N LEU A 113 1.64 4.81 -6.47
CA LEU A 113 0.41 4.68 -5.67
C LEU A 113 -0.77 4.58 -6.61
N CYS A 114 -1.75 3.73 -6.31
CA CYS A 114 -2.99 3.66 -7.06
C CYS A 114 -4.12 3.10 -6.20
N ASP A 115 -5.34 3.61 -6.41
CA ASP A 115 -6.54 3.25 -5.65
C ASP A 115 -7.83 3.25 -6.49
N ARG A 116 -7.74 3.58 -7.79
CA ARG A 116 -8.91 3.66 -8.69
C ARG A 116 -9.48 2.30 -9.10
N GLN A 117 -8.67 1.25 -9.05
CA GLN A 117 -9.08 -0.09 -9.47
C GLN A 117 -8.32 -1.16 -8.70
N ASP A 118 -8.94 -2.33 -8.56
CA ASP A 118 -8.27 -3.52 -8.04
C ASP A 118 -7.02 -3.86 -8.86
N LEU A 119 -6.00 -4.35 -8.16
CA LEU A 119 -4.77 -4.90 -8.74
C LEU A 119 -4.00 -3.87 -9.59
N CYS A 120 -4.21 -2.57 -9.32
CA CYS A 120 -3.62 -1.48 -10.10
C CYS A 120 -2.09 -1.40 -9.97
N ASN A 121 -1.50 -2.00 -8.94
CA ASN A 121 -0.06 -2.03 -8.73
C ASN A 121 0.63 -3.19 -9.45
N TYR A 122 0.13 -3.61 -10.62
CA TYR A 122 0.75 -4.65 -11.46
C TYR A 122 1.95 -4.14 -12.28
N ALA A 123 1.78 -2.98 -12.92
CA ALA A 123 2.74 -2.41 -13.86
C ALA A 123 3.93 -1.77 -13.16
#